data_AF-A0AAU7RUS0-F1
#
_entry.id   AF-A0AAU7RUS0-F1
#
_cell.length_a   1.000
_cell.length_b   1.000
_cell.length_c   1.000
_cell.angle_alpha   90.00
_cell.angle_beta   90.00
_cell.angle_gamma   90.00
#
_symmetry.space_group_name_H-M   'P 1'
#
loop_
_entity.id
_entity.type
_entity.pdbx_description
1 polymer ?
#
loop_
_entity_poly.entity_id
_entity_poly.type
_entity_poly.pdbx_seq_one_letter_code
_entity_poly.pdbx_strand_id
1 'polypeptide(L)'
;MKFYAHFSGLLCASLLLASCNPFESNPSAKDISKSFNNLVPVASITDVTCVAAVGAPGRVCSFNVDGSPRNRRFTKDDRGQWQHD
;
A
#
# COMPACT_ATOMS: atom_id res chain seq x y z
N MET A 1 26.68 52.62 -10.15
CA MET A 1 26.14 51.95 -8.94
C MET A 1 25.59 50.60 -9.37
N LYS A 2 26.18 49.49 -8.92
CA LYS A 2 25.82 48.12 -9.31
C LYS A 2 24.72 47.61 -8.36
N PHE A 3 23.54 47.31 -8.87
CA PHE A 3 22.50 46.59 -8.12
C PHE A 3 22.74 45.09 -8.30
N TYR A 4 23.25 44.43 -7.27
CA TYR A 4 23.28 42.96 -7.22
C TYR A 4 21.91 42.46 -6.77
N ALA A 5 21.21 41.83 -7.71
CA ALA A 5 20.01 41.06 -7.42
C ALA A 5 20.41 39.80 -6.61
N HIS A 6 20.14 39.81 -5.31
CA HIS A 6 20.12 38.59 -4.50
C HIS A 6 18.78 37.88 -4.68
N PHE A 7 18.61 37.23 -5.84
CA PHE A 7 17.58 36.21 -6.03
C PHE A 7 18.29 34.88 -6.17
N SER A 8 18.37 34.10 -5.09
CA SER A 8 18.47 32.63 -5.11
C SER A 8 18.87 32.13 -3.73
N GLY A 9 17.91 31.62 -2.96
CA GLY A 9 18.23 30.99 -1.68
C GLY A 9 17.06 30.43 -0.89
N LEU A 10 15.83 30.45 -1.42
CA LEU A 10 14.64 30.09 -0.64
C LEU A 10 13.60 29.29 -1.45
N LEU A 11 14.08 28.39 -2.32
CA LEU A 11 13.20 27.60 -3.20
C LEU A 11 13.54 26.09 -3.21
N CYS A 12 14.13 25.57 -2.13
CA CYS A 12 14.49 24.15 -2.05
C CYS A 12 14.12 23.49 -0.71
N ALA A 13 12.99 23.88 -0.10
CA ALA A 13 12.53 23.24 1.14
C ALA A 13 11.07 22.74 1.10
N SER A 14 10.36 22.89 -0.02
CA SER A 14 8.91 22.62 -0.09
C SER A 14 8.52 21.36 -0.87
N LEU A 15 9.48 20.61 -1.44
CA LEU A 15 9.22 19.52 -2.39
C LEU A 15 9.23 18.10 -1.80
N LEU A 16 9.41 17.93 -0.48
CA LEU A 16 9.53 16.59 0.15
C LEU A 16 8.32 16.14 0.98
N LEU A 17 7.19 16.84 0.86
CA LEU A 17 5.90 16.31 1.37
C LEU A 17 5.15 15.63 0.22
N ALA A 18 5.82 14.77 -0.54
CA ALA A 18 5.10 13.72 -1.25
C ALA A 18 4.53 12.83 -0.14
N SER A 19 3.22 12.91 0.11
CA SER A 19 2.58 12.03 1.07
C SER A 19 2.89 10.61 0.64
N CYS A 20 3.73 9.89 1.40
CA CYS A 20 3.91 8.46 1.22
C CYS A 20 2.57 7.81 1.55
N ASN A 21 1.70 7.66 0.55
CA ASN A 21 0.50 6.86 0.70
C ASN A 21 0.98 5.44 1.02
N PRO A 22 0.69 4.89 2.20
CA PRO A 22 1.20 3.56 2.55
C PRO A 22 0.65 2.47 1.62
N PHE A 23 -0.40 2.77 0.82
CA PHE A 23 -1.09 1.85 -0.09
C PHE A 23 -0.80 2.08 -1.58
N GLU A 24 0.36 2.66 -1.93
CA GLU A 24 0.82 2.78 -3.33
C GLU A 24 0.84 1.44 -4.08
N SER A 25 0.96 0.33 -3.35
CA SER A 25 0.87 -1.03 -3.91
C SER A 25 -0.31 -1.82 -3.34
N ASN A 26 -0.70 -2.87 -4.08
CA ASN A 26 -1.62 -3.90 -3.61
C ASN A 26 -0.85 -5.00 -2.85
N PRO A 27 -1.49 -5.73 -1.91
CA PRO A 27 -0.89 -6.93 -1.36
C PRO A 27 -0.72 -7.99 -2.46
N SER A 28 0.48 -8.59 -2.51
CA SER A 28 0.74 -9.75 -3.37
C SER A 28 0.18 -11.03 -2.74
N ALA A 29 0.13 -12.14 -3.49
CA ALA A 29 -0.23 -13.45 -2.93
C ALA A 29 0.68 -13.85 -1.74
N LYS A 30 1.97 -13.46 -1.76
CA LYS A 30 2.89 -13.68 -0.65
C LYS A 30 2.52 -12.85 0.58
N ASP A 31 2.09 -11.61 0.39
CA ASP A 31 1.64 -10.75 1.48
C ASP A 31 0.33 -11.26 2.08
N ILE A 32 -0.59 -11.71 1.24
CA ILE A 32 -1.85 -12.36 1.67
C ILE A 32 -1.52 -13.61 2.49
N SER A 33 -0.68 -14.52 1.97
CA SER A 33 -0.26 -15.72 2.72
C SER A 33 0.34 -15.38 4.08
N LYS A 34 1.24 -14.39 4.15
CA LYS A 34 1.82 -13.93 5.41
C LYS A 34 0.79 -13.36 6.38
N SER A 35 -0.17 -12.59 5.91
CA SER A 35 -1.23 -12.03 6.77
C SER A 35 -2.09 -13.12 7.41
N PHE A 36 -2.21 -14.30 6.79
CA PHE A 36 -2.82 -15.51 7.36
C PHE A 36 -1.81 -16.37 8.15
N ASN A 37 -0.70 -15.81 8.62
CA ASN A 37 0.38 -16.54 9.30
C ASN A 37 0.94 -17.71 8.48
N ASN A 38 0.92 -17.61 7.15
CA ASN A 38 1.29 -18.67 6.20
C ASN A 38 0.44 -19.95 6.28
N LEU A 39 -0.74 -19.90 6.93
CA LEU A 39 -1.68 -21.03 6.96
C LEU A 39 -2.34 -21.26 5.59
N VAL A 40 -2.39 -20.24 4.75
CA VAL A 40 -2.82 -20.34 3.35
C VAL A 40 -1.57 -20.34 2.47
N PRO A 41 -1.24 -21.45 1.77
CA PRO A 41 -0.09 -21.51 0.87
C PRO A 41 -0.19 -20.48 -0.26
N VAL A 42 0.94 -19.87 -0.65
CA VAL A 42 0.96 -18.90 -1.77
C VAL A 42 0.41 -19.53 -3.05
N ALA A 43 0.71 -20.82 -3.29
CA ALA A 43 0.28 -21.53 -4.49
C ALA A 43 -1.24 -21.75 -4.58
N SER A 44 -1.98 -21.68 -3.46
CA SER A 44 -3.44 -21.80 -3.48
C SER A 44 -4.14 -20.46 -3.69
N ILE A 45 -3.40 -19.34 -3.69
CA ILE A 45 -3.94 -17.98 -3.85
C ILE A 45 -3.88 -17.58 -5.32
N THR A 46 -5.05 -17.40 -5.96
CA THR A 46 -5.15 -16.97 -7.36
C THR A 46 -6.09 -15.78 -7.51
N ASP A 47 -6.07 -15.16 -8.70
CA ASP A 47 -7.04 -14.14 -9.13
C ASP A 47 -7.13 -12.91 -8.21
N VAL A 48 -6.00 -12.52 -7.62
CA VAL A 48 -5.92 -11.39 -6.68
C VAL A 48 -6.24 -10.08 -7.39
N THR A 49 -7.36 -9.47 -7.02
CA THR A 49 -7.81 -8.16 -7.51
C THR A 49 -8.10 -7.27 -6.32
N CYS A 50 -7.56 -6.05 -6.30
CA CYS A 50 -7.67 -5.15 -5.17
C CYS A 50 -8.09 -3.74 -5.58
N VAL A 51 -8.96 -3.13 -4.78
CA VAL A 51 -9.43 -1.74 -4.91
C VAL A 51 -9.15 -0.96 -3.64
N ALA A 52 -9.11 0.37 -3.71
CA ALA A 52 -9.01 1.19 -2.51
C ALA A 52 -10.26 1.01 -1.64
N ALA A 53 -10.07 0.88 -0.32
CA ALA A 53 -11.19 0.84 0.62
C ALA A 53 -11.88 2.20 0.70
N VAL A 54 -13.20 2.20 0.87
CA VAL A 54 -14.01 3.42 1.05
C VAL A 54 -14.26 3.65 2.54
N GLY A 55 -14.12 4.89 3.01
CA GLY A 55 -14.44 5.30 4.37
C GLY A 55 -13.39 4.94 5.44
N ALA A 56 -12.39 4.12 5.10
CA ALA A 56 -11.28 3.81 6.00
C ALA A 56 -10.04 3.33 5.20
N PRO A 57 -8.81 3.50 5.71
CA PRO A 57 -7.58 3.22 4.96
C PRO A 57 -7.40 1.73 4.64
N GLY A 58 -6.88 1.41 3.45
CA GLY A 58 -6.53 0.04 3.08
C GLY A 58 -6.93 -0.35 1.66
N ARG A 59 -6.80 -1.65 1.37
CA ARG A 59 -7.20 -2.27 0.11
C ARG A 59 -8.25 -3.34 0.36
N VAL A 60 -9.35 -3.33 -0.38
CA VAL A 60 -10.30 -4.44 -0.40
C VAL A 60 -9.90 -5.36 -1.55
N CYS A 61 -9.54 -6.60 -1.23
CA CYS A 61 -9.04 -7.57 -2.20
C CYS A 61 -9.95 -8.78 -2.30
N SER A 62 -10.29 -9.15 -3.54
CA SER A 62 -10.93 -10.40 -3.90
C SER A 62 -9.87 -11.36 -4.46
N PHE A 63 -9.89 -12.61 -4.02
CA PHE A 63 -8.93 -13.65 -4.44
C PHE A 63 -9.54 -15.03 -4.20
N ASN A 64 -9.05 -16.04 -4.89
CA ASN A 64 -9.45 -17.43 -4.66
C ASN A 64 -8.45 -18.13 -3.74
N VAL A 65 -8.94 -19.04 -2.89
CA VAL A 65 -8.13 -19.99 -2.13
C VAL A 65 -8.67 -21.39 -2.40
N ASP A 66 -7.87 -22.24 -3.04
CA ASP A 66 -8.26 -23.61 -3.42
C ASP A 66 -9.59 -23.63 -4.20
N GLY A 67 -9.76 -22.68 -5.12
CA GLY A 67 -10.97 -22.51 -5.94
C GLY A 67 -12.16 -21.87 -5.23
N SER A 68 -12.03 -21.53 -3.93
CA SER A 68 -13.07 -20.85 -3.17
C SER A 68 -12.83 -19.34 -3.11
N PRO A 69 -13.78 -18.49 -3.55
CA PRO A 69 -13.60 -17.05 -3.54
C PRO A 69 -13.60 -16.50 -2.10
N ARG A 70 -12.71 -15.55 -1.86
CA ARG A 70 -12.59 -14.80 -0.61
C ARG A 70 -12.51 -13.31 -0.91
N ASN A 71 -13.06 -12.51 0.00
CA ASN A 71 -12.96 -11.06 -0.02
C ASN A 71 -12.52 -10.57 1.36
N ARG A 72 -11.43 -9.82 1.42
CA ARG A 72 -10.86 -9.31 2.67
C ARG A 72 -10.32 -7.90 2.49
N ARG A 73 -10.42 -7.11 3.55
CA ARG A 73 -9.74 -5.82 3.65
C ARG A 73 -8.35 -6.03 4.23
N PHE A 74 -7.37 -5.42 3.59
CA PHE A 74 -5.98 -5.40 4.01
C PHE A 74 -5.52 -3.99 4.36
N THR A 75 -4.82 -3.88 5.48
CA THR A 75 -4.17 -2.65 5.96
C THR A 75 -2.69 -2.92 6.15
N LYS A 76 -1.88 -1.87 6.34
CA LYS A 76 -0.49 -2.02 6.73
C LYS A 76 -0.34 -1.64 8.19
N ASP A 77 0.44 -2.43 8.93
CA ASP A 77 0.88 -2.07 10.28
C ASP A 77 2.01 -1.02 10.25
N ASP A 78 2.49 -0.63 11.43
CA ASP A 78 3.56 0.37 11.58
C ASP A 78 4.90 -0.05 10.96
N ARG A 79 5.06 -1.33 10.62
CA ARG A 79 6.23 -1.89 9.93
C ARG A 79 6.01 -2.01 8.42
N GLY A 80 4.85 -1.56 7.92
CA GLY A 80 4.46 -1.66 6.52
C GLY A 80 4.04 -3.07 6.09
N GLN A 81 3.81 -3.99 7.03
CA GLN A 81 3.37 -5.35 6.71
C GLN A 81 1.86 -5.40 6.54
N TRP A 82 1.41 -6.15 5.53
CA TRP A 82 -0.01 -6.33 5.29
C TRP A 82 -0.65 -7.19 6.38
N GLN A 83 -1.73 -6.66 6.94
CA GLN A 83 -2.62 -7.31 7.90
C GLN A 83 -4.02 -7.39 7.31
N HIS A 84 -4.84 -8.32 7.77
CA HIS A 84 -6.25 -8.40 7.39
C HIS A 84 -7.15 -8.34 8.63
N ASP A 85 -8.39 -7.89 8.41
CA ASP A 85 -9.50 -7.96 9.39
C ASP A 85 -10.26 -9.30 9.25
#